data_AF-A0A563CZ25-F1
#
_entry.id   AF-A0A563CZ25-F1
#
_cell.length_a   1.000
_cell.length_b   1.000
_cell.length_c   1.000
_cell.angle_alpha   90.00
_cell.angle_beta   90.00
_cell.angle_gamma   90.00
#
_symmetry.space_group_name_H-M   'P 1'
#
loop_
_entity.id
_entity.type
_entity.pdbx_description
1 polymer ?
#
loop_
_entity_poly.entity_id
_entity_poly.type
_entity_poly.pdbx_seq_one_letter_code
_entity_poly.pdbx_strand_id
1 'polypeptide(L)'
;LAFRFATVAAVSTGKDDYVHFSETESFIADGDKRAAVIADQYDQGLITESERYNLTVGAWRTVDNSVTKLLKEKLGSMDTSISVMVNSGARGDISNVKLASAMIGIQVDAANREIELPIRSYYTHGLSSLESFVATRGSRKGLIDTALKTADSGYLTRRLVDVSQDVFTVEDEAGDDEGYTIYRSETEETMIDFGNRLYGRYTRDAVPGHIGENELITREVANAIDADEAITEVKIQSILSTNNLEGVPRRSYGIDMSTNRLVDPAEPVGVIAAQSVGEPGTQLTLRTFHNSGVAGSDITQGLPRVEELFEARNPKGQAYITEIAGTVDVWEDGHKYIVQVTPETGRVERLPLEGRTPLLQDGSEVKVGDVLAEATEDTKPLIAPFDGVVETAEGTIVIASTAVSPVKYEIPGTAQLVVSAGDRVEPGDRLTIGSLNLHDLMRLKGTEATQRYIINEVLRIYAAQGQDVADKHLEIIVRQMFSRVQIEDPGDSEFVMGDIVSKARVVRANKELVAAGKEPAQYTQLLLGITKVSIWSDSWLSAASFQDTTRVLISAATSGRADRLHGLKENVIIGRKIPVGTGAIALNEDEDNSPADEYAEDVESEANDITPDVDSES
;
A
#
# COMPACT_ATOMS: atom_id res chain seq x y z
N LEU A 1 -26.21 18.53 23.97
CA LEU A 1 -26.60 17.49 24.96
C LEU A 1 -25.39 16.90 25.71
N ALA A 2 -24.35 16.41 25.01
CA ALA A 2 -23.17 15.79 25.62
C ALA A 2 -22.45 16.66 26.66
N PHE A 3 -22.18 17.94 26.37
CA PHE A 3 -21.52 18.84 27.32
C PHE A 3 -22.28 19.00 28.65
N ARG A 4 -23.62 19.07 28.60
CA ARG A 4 -24.46 19.16 29.80
C ARG A 4 -24.28 17.93 30.70
N PHE A 5 -24.36 16.73 30.13
CA PHE A 5 -24.19 15.50 30.91
C PHE A 5 -22.74 15.27 31.34
N ALA A 6 -21.75 15.66 30.54
CA ALA A 6 -20.35 15.62 30.94
C ALA A 6 -20.07 16.52 32.16
N THR A 7 -20.68 17.72 32.21
CA THR A 7 -20.60 18.59 33.39
C THR A 7 -21.26 17.97 34.62
N VAL A 8 -22.43 17.34 34.48
CA VAL A 8 -23.13 16.67 35.59
C VAL A 8 -22.39 15.43 36.06
N ALA A 9 -21.79 14.66 35.15
CA ALA A 9 -21.00 13.48 35.48
C ALA A 9 -19.77 13.82 36.34
N ALA A 10 -19.30 15.08 36.28
CA ALA A 10 -18.21 15.60 37.11
C ALA A 10 -16.97 14.71 37.13
N VAL A 11 -16.66 14.07 35.99
CA VAL A 11 -15.48 13.22 35.83
C VAL A 11 -14.24 14.05 36.15
N SER A 12 -13.46 13.57 37.12
CA SER A 12 -12.25 14.22 37.59
C SER A 12 -11.12 13.21 37.72
N THR A 13 -9.89 13.72 37.78
CA THR A 13 -8.69 12.88 37.93
C THR A 13 -7.84 13.42 39.07
N GLY A 14 -7.54 12.54 40.01
CA GLY A 14 -6.62 12.73 41.12
C GLY A 14 -5.64 11.57 41.23
N LYS A 15 -4.69 11.70 42.16
CA LYS A 15 -3.66 10.67 42.40
C LYS A 15 -4.28 9.32 42.77
N ASP A 16 -5.32 9.32 43.61
CA ASP A 16 -5.91 8.10 44.17
C ASP A 16 -6.87 7.39 43.20
N ASP A 17 -7.22 8.01 42.07
CA ASP A 17 -8.00 7.36 41.01
C ASP A 17 -7.17 6.34 40.22
N TYR A 18 -5.84 6.43 40.31
CA TYR A 18 -4.88 5.50 39.74
C TYR A 18 -4.64 4.33 40.71
N VAL A 19 -5.54 3.36 40.68
CA VAL A 19 -5.53 2.22 41.61
C VAL A 19 -4.32 1.32 41.36
N HIS A 20 -3.54 1.07 42.41
CA HIS A 20 -2.48 0.07 42.43
C HIS A 20 -3.05 -1.31 42.78
N PHE A 21 -2.72 -2.32 41.97
CA PHE A 21 -3.02 -3.72 42.24
C PHE A 21 -1.80 -4.44 42.83
N SER A 22 -1.93 -5.11 43.98
CA SER A 22 -0.79 -5.79 44.63
C SER A 22 -0.26 -6.97 43.81
N GLU A 23 -1.08 -7.53 42.91
CA GLU A 23 -0.67 -8.56 41.97
C GLU A 23 0.49 -8.12 41.06
N THR A 24 0.65 -6.81 40.80
CA THR A 24 1.76 -6.30 39.96
C THR A 24 3.13 -6.50 40.61
N GLU A 25 3.22 -6.35 41.94
CA GLU A 25 4.47 -6.59 42.68
C GLU A 25 4.91 -8.05 42.56
N SER A 26 3.96 -8.98 42.57
CA SER A 26 4.23 -10.40 42.38
C SER A 26 4.79 -10.70 40.98
N PHE A 27 4.29 -10.03 39.94
CA PHE A 27 4.82 -10.20 38.58
C PHE A 27 6.23 -9.64 38.44
N ILE A 28 6.51 -8.48 39.03
CA ILE A 28 7.85 -7.88 39.04
C ILE A 28 8.83 -8.79 39.78
N ALA A 29 8.43 -9.33 40.93
CA ALA A 29 9.26 -10.25 41.71
C ALA A 29 9.54 -11.57 40.96
N ASP A 30 8.60 -12.07 40.15
CA ASP A 30 8.85 -13.22 39.27
C ASP A 30 9.85 -12.89 38.16
N GLY A 31 9.73 -11.70 37.56
CA GLY A 31 10.72 -11.17 36.61
C GLY A 31 12.13 -11.12 37.18
N ASP A 32 12.28 -10.61 38.41
CA ASP A 32 13.56 -10.54 39.12
C ASP A 32 14.16 -11.93 39.37
N LYS A 33 13.34 -12.89 39.79
CA LYS A 33 13.79 -14.28 39.99
C LYS A 33 14.28 -14.90 38.70
N ARG A 34 13.55 -14.73 37.59
CA ARG A 34 13.94 -15.24 36.28
C ARG A 34 15.23 -14.60 35.79
N ALA A 35 15.36 -13.28 35.89
CA ALA A 35 16.57 -12.57 35.51
C ALA A 35 17.79 -13.03 36.32
N ALA A 36 17.63 -13.29 37.63
CA ALA A 36 18.70 -13.81 38.47
C ALA A 36 19.15 -15.22 38.05
N VAL A 37 18.21 -16.10 37.69
CA VAL A 37 18.55 -17.45 37.17
C VAL A 37 19.29 -17.37 35.84
N ILE A 38 18.85 -16.48 34.94
CA ILE A 38 19.52 -16.27 33.64
C ILE A 38 20.95 -15.75 33.84
N ALA A 39 21.15 -14.82 34.78
CA ALA A 39 22.48 -14.32 35.13
C ALA A 39 23.38 -15.43 35.70
N ASP A 40 22.86 -16.27 36.61
CA ASP A 40 23.60 -17.41 37.17
C ASP A 40 23.99 -18.44 36.11
N GLN A 41 23.10 -18.75 35.15
CA GLN A 41 23.40 -19.63 34.03
C GLN A 41 24.52 -19.07 33.13
N TYR A 42 24.54 -17.75 32.93
CA TYR A 42 25.61 -17.09 32.19
C TYR A 42 26.94 -17.14 32.95
N ASP A 43 26.93 -16.88 34.26
CA ASP A 43 28.12 -16.95 35.11
C ASP A 43 28.69 -18.38 35.19
N GLN A 44 27.84 -19.40 35.07
CA GLN A 44 28.22 -20.80 34.96
C GLN A 44 28.71 -21.22 33.56
N GLY A 45 28.63 -20.33 32.57
CA GLY A 45 29.02 -20.58 31.18
C GLY A 45 28.07 -21.49 30.41
N LEU A 46 26.82 -21.62 30.84
CA LEU A 46 25.81 -22.47 30.21
C LEU A 46 25.15 -21.80 28.98
N ILE A 47 25.17 -20.47 28.93
CA ILE A 47 24.58 -19.67 27.85
C ILE A 47 25.56 -18.58 27.40
N THR A 48 25.40 -18.13 26.16
CA THR A 48 26.16 -17.02 25.59
C THR A 48 25.60 -15.66 26.04
N GLU A 49 26.38 -14.59 25.85
CA GLU A 49 25.95 -13.22 26.18
C GLU A 49 24.70 -12.78 25.39
N SER A 50 24.61 -13.17 24.11
CA SER A 50 23.45 -12.86 23.28
C SER A 50 22.19 -13.59 23.75
N GLU A 51 22.33 -14.84 24.21
CA GLU A 51 21.23 -15.60 24.80
C GLU A 51 20.81 -15.02 26.15
N ARG A 52 21.76 -14.66 27.02
CA ARG A 52 21.49 -13.97 28.30
C ARG A 52 20.67 -12.70 28.08
N TYR A 53 21.10 -11.84 27.16
CA TYR A 53 20.40 -10.61 26.79
C TYR A 53 18.95 -10.91 26.34
N ASN A 54 18.78 -11.77 25.34
CA ASN A 54 17.47 -12.09 24.76
C ASN A 54 16.51 -12.71 25.79
N LEU A 55 17.01 -13.60 26.64
CA LEU A 55 16.24 -14.23 27.71
C LEU A 55 15.83 -13.23 28.80
N THR A 56 16.74 -12.34 29.19
CA THR A 56 16.47 -11.29 30.20
C THR A 56 15.39 -10.34 29.70
N VAL A 57 15.53 -9.85 28.48
CA VAL A 57 14.55 -8.99 27.81
C VAL A 57 13.21 -9.71 27.66
N GLY A 58 13.21 -10.97 27.21
CA GLY A 58 12.00 -11.78 27.06
C GLY A 58 11.26 -12.02 28.39
N ALA A 59 12.00 -12.22 29.49
CA ALA A 59 11.42 -12.33 30.82
C ALA A 59 10.67 -11.06 31.21
N TRP A 60 11.28 -9.89 31.02
CA TRP A 60 10.64 -8.61 31.34
C TRP A 60 9.48 -8.26 30.41
N ARG A 61 9.53 -8.62 29.12
CA ARG A 61 8.38 -8.50 28.21
C ARG A 61 7.19 -9.35 28.69
N THR A 62 7.46 -10.53 29.23
CA THR A 62 6.41 -11.41 29.79
C THR A 62 5.75 -10.76 31.00
N VAL A 63 6.53 -10.11 31.88
CA VAL A 63 6.01 -9.34 33.01
C VAL A 63 5.15 -8.18 32.52
N ASP A 64 5.63 -7.41 31.54
CA ASP A 64 4.90 -6.27 30.97
C ASP A 64 3.54 -6.66 30.38
N ASN A 65 3.51 -7.77 29.62
CA ASN A 65 2.28 -8.33 29.08
C ASN A 65 1.31 -8.79 30.18
N SER A 66 1.82 -9.40 31.26
CA SER A 66 1.02 -9.87 32.38
C SER A 66 0.38 -8.70 33.14
N VAL A 67 1.15 -7.63 33.40
CA VAL A 67 0.65 -6.39 34.01
C VAL A 67 -0.41 -5.74 33.11
N THR A 68 -0.15 -5.64 31.80
CA THR A 68 -1.10 -5.06 30.84
C THR A 68 -2.41 -5.84 30.80
N LYS A 69 -2.35 -7.17 30.79
CA LYS A 69 -3.53 -8.04 30.82
C LYS A 69 -4.34 -7.85 32.10
N LEU A 70 -3.68 -7.78 33.25
CA LEU A 70 -4.32 -7.53 34.54
C LEU A 70 -5.07 -6.19 34.53
N LEU A 71 -4.41 -5.12 34.09
CA LEU A 71 -5.03 -3.78 34.03
C LEU A 71 -6.25 -3.77 33.11
N LYS A 72 -6.18 -4.41 31.95
CA LYS A 72 -7.31 -4.54 31.02
C LYS A 72 -8.51 -5.22 31.69
N GLU A 73 -8.27 -6.31 32.40
CA GLU A 73 -9.32 -7.07 33.09
C GLU A 73 -9.96 -6.25 34.22
N LYS A 74 -9.14 -5.61 35.07
CA LYS A 74 -9.64 -4.83 36.21
C LYS A 74 -10.40 -3.59 35.73
N LEU A 75 -9.80 -2.77 34.85
CA LEU A 75 -10.41 -1.52 34.37
C LEU A 75 -11.69 -1.74 33.58
N GLY A 76 -11.84 -2.87 32.89
CA GLY A 76 -13.06 -3.17 32.13
C GLY A 76 -14.33 -3.29 33.00
N SER A 77 -14.18 -3.55 34.30
CA SER A 77 -15.30 -3.72 35.25
C SER A 77 -15.40 -2.62 36.30
N MET A 78 -14.43 -1.71 36.34
CA MET A 78 -14.40 -0.63 37.32
C MET A 78 -15.33 0.51 36.93
N ASP A 79 -15.89 1.16 37.95
CA ASP A 79 -16.64 2.40 37.82
C ASP A 79 -15.85 3.54 38.47
N THR A 80 -14.71 3.88 37.86
CA THR A 80 -13.83 4.99 38.25
C THR A 80 -13.65 5.96 37.10
N SER A 81 -13.35 7.23 37.38
CA SER A 81 -13.11 8.24 36.34
C SER A 81 -12.07 7.81 35.30
N ILE A 82 -10.98 7.17 35.74
CA ILE A 82 -9.93 6.67 34.84
C ILE A 82 -10.46 5.52 33.96
N SER A 83 -11.20 4.57 34.53
CA SER A 83 -11.82 3.50 33.75
C SER A 83 -12.84 4.04 32.75
N VAL A 84 -13.66 5.03 33.12
CA VAL A 84 -14.62 5.69 32.23
C VAL A 84 -13.89 6.40 31.09
N MET A 85 -12.83 7.16 31.36
CA MET A 85 -12.04 7.86 30.35
C MET A 85 -11.39 6.91 29.33
N VAL A 86 -10.84 5.79 29.80
CA VAL A 86 -10.18 4.78 28.95
C VAL A 86 -11.20 3.94 28.19
N ASN A 87 -12.23 3.42 28.85
CA ASN A 87 -13.25 2.55 28.25
C ASN A 87 -14.14 3.30 27.25
N SER A 88 -14.40 4.60 27.47
CA SER A 88 -15.13 5.44 26.52
C SER A 88 -14.31 5.84 25.29
N GLY A 89 -12.98 5.64 25.31
CA GLY A 89 -12.07 6.14 24.28
C GLY A 89 -11.91 7.67 24.27
N ALA A 90 -12.45 8.38 25.27
CA ALA A 90 -12.39 9.84 25.31
C ALA A 90 -10.95 10.36 25.42
N ARG A 91 -10.13 9.76 26.31
CA ARG A 91 -8.70 10.06 26.41
C ARG A 91 -7.96 9.01 27.24
N GLY A 92 -6.84 8.56 26.70
CA GLY A 92 -5.92 7.65 27.37
C GLY A 92 -6.22 6.18 27.08
N ASP A 93 -5.20 5.35 27.19
CA ASP A 93 -5.27 3.91 26.97
C ASP A 93 -4.73 3.12 28.18
N ILE A 94 -4.80 1.80 28.10
CA ILE A 94 -4.28 0.89 29.14
C ILE A 94 -2.78 1.11 29.38
N SER A 95 -2.02 1.43 28.32
CA SER A 95 -0.59 1.72 28.43
C SER A 95 -0.35 2.98 29.26
N ASN A 96 -1.14 4.04 29.08
CA ASN A 96 -1.04 5.25 29.90
C ASN A 96 -1.36 4.97 31.37
N VAL A 97 -2.38 4.15 31.66
CA VAL A 97 -2.70 3.75 33.04
C VAL A 97 -1.58 2.90 33.65
N LYS A 98 -0.98 2.00 32.87
CA LYS A 98 0.17 1.18 33.28
C LYS A 98 1.35 2.05 33.73
N LEU A 99 1.74 3.03 32.92
CA LEU A 99 2.82 3.97 33.25
C LEU A 99 2.51 4.78 34.52
N ALA A 100 1.24 5.13 34.74
CA ALA A 100 0.82 5.93 35.88
C ALA A 100 0.76 5.14 37.20
N SER A 101 0.36 3.86 37.17
CA SER A 101 -0.10 3.13 38.38
C SER A 101 0.52 1.76 38.62
N ALA A 102 1.25 1.18 37.65
CA ALA A 102 1.70 -0.21 37.74
C ALA A 102 3.21 -0.39 37.52
N MET A 103 3.71 0.01 36.34
CA MET A 103 5.12 -0.14 35.96
C MET A 103 5.39 0.65 34.68
N ILE A 104 6.56 1.29 34.55
CA ILE A 104 6.97 1.88 33.26
C ILE A 104 7.50 0.81 32.29
N GLY A 105 8.31 -0.12 32.79
CA GLY A 105 8.76 -1.30 32.05
C GLY A 105 10.08 -1.09 31.30
N ILE A 106 10.28 -1.89 30.25
CA ILE A 106 11.49 -1.83 29.40
C ILE A 106 11.50 -0.51 28.62
N GLN A 107 12.69 0.06 28.45
CA GLN A 107 12.95 1.24 27.62
C GLN A 107 13.89 0.90 26.47
N VAL A 108 13.88 1.68 25.38
CA VAL A 108 14.83 1.52 24.27
C VAL A 108 15.92 2.57 24.28
N ASP A 109 17.12 2.19 23.84
CA ASP A 109 18.26 3.07 23.66
C ASP A 109 18.20 3.84 22.32
N ALA A 110 19.19 4.71 22.09
CA ALA A 110 19.30 5.49 20.86
C ALA A 110 19.43 4.60 19.60
N ALA A 111 19.92 3.37 19.73
CA ALA A 111 20.09 2.40 18.66
C ALA A 111 18.88 1.43 18.51
N ASN A 112 17.74 1.70 19.15
CA ASN A 112 16.56 0.81 19.19
C ASN A 112 16.82 -0.54 19.88
N ARG A 113 17.83 -0.65 20.73
CA ARG A 113 18.02 -1.83 21.56
C ARG A 113 17.30 -1.66 22.88
N GLU A 114 16.69 -2.74 23.35
CA GLU A 114 16.00 -2.77 24.62
C GLU A 114 17.02 -2.74 25.77
N ILE A 115 16.76 -1.90 26.75
CA ILE A 115 17.59 -1.76 27.93
C ILE A 115 17.19 -2.88 28.89
N GLU A 116 18.13 -3.79 29.17
CA GLU A 116 17.90 -4.97 30.01
C GLU A 116 17.41 -4.64 31.43
N LEU A 117 17.72 -3.44 31.92
CA LEU A 117 17.26 -2.93 33.21
C LEU A 117 15.89 -2.25 33.03
N PRO A 118 14.78 -2.87 33.46
CA PRO A 118 13.46 -2.25 33.37
C PRO A 118 13.30 -1.16 34.43
N ILE A 119 12.34 -0.27 34.21
CA ILE A 119 11.86 0.67 35.22
C ILE A 119 10.68 0.01 35.94
N ARG A 120 10.91 -0.41 37.19
CA ARG A 120 9.92 -1.10 38.02
C ARG A 120 8.90 -0.11 38.58
N SER A 121 9.37 1.10 38.87
CA SER A 121 8.55 2.18 39.41
C SER A 121 7.57 2.76 38.37
N TYR A 122 6.60 3.53 38.86
CA TYR A 122 5.54 4.17 38.07
C TYR A 122 5.31 5.61 38.57
N TYR A 123 4.62 6.45 37.78
CA TYR A 123 4.61 7.90 38.03
C TYR A 123 3.97 8.31 39.37
N THR A 124 2.92 7.63 39.83
CA THR A 124 2.29 7.96 41.12
C THR A 124 3.11 7.53 42.34
N HIS A 125 4.03 6.56 42.18
CA HIS A 125 5.01 6.16 43.20
C HIS A 125 6.26 7.05 43.20
N GLY A 126 6.66 7.52 42.03
CA GLY A 126 7.91 8.26 41.81
C GLY A 126 9.04 7.36 41.30
N LEU A 127 10.01 7.97 40.61
CA LEU A 127 11.14 7.26 40.00
C LEU A 127 12.43 7.55 40.76
N SER A 128 13.30 6.55 40.89
CA SER A 128 14.67 6.78 41.35
C SER A 128 15.48 7.59 40.32
N SER A 129 16.60 8.19 40.74
CA SER A 129 17.48 8.96 39.84
C SER A 129 17.97 8.13 38.64
N LEU A 130 18.24 6.83 38.85
CA LEU A 130 18.66 5.93 37.77
C LEU A 130 17.52 5.62 36.81
N GLU A 131 16.34 5.28 37.31
CA GLU A 131 15.16 5.02 36.49
C GLU A 131 14.74 6.26 35.69
N SER A 132 14.75 7.44 36.33
CA SER A 132 14.47 8.70 35.63
C SER A 132 15.49 8.96 34.52
N PHE A 133 16.78 8.70 34.75
CA PHE A 133 17.82 8.85 33.73
C PHE A 133 17.62 7.88 32.56
N VAL A 134 17.27 6.62 32.83
CA VAL A 134 16.96 5.62 31.79
C VAL A 134 15.73 6.05 30.97
N ALA A 135 14.66 6.52 31.63
CA ALA A 135 13.44 7.00 30.96
C ALA A 135 13.75 8.16 29.99
N THR A 136 14.66 9.07 30.37
CA THR A 136 14.98 10.22 29.51
C THR A 136 15.58 9.84 28.16
N ARG A 137 16.22 8.67 28.02
CA ARG A 137 16.81 8.22 26.74
C ARG A 137 15.72 7.94 25.70
N GLY A 138 14.71 7.17 26.10
CA GLY A 138 13.56 6.84 25.25
C GLY A 138 12.81 8.11 24.84
N SER A 139 12.48 8.97 25.82
CA SER A 139 11.77 10.23 25.56
C SER A 139 12.55 11.19 24.68
N ARG A 140 13.87 11.35 24.88
CA ARG A 140 14.71 12.22 24.05
C ARG A 140 14.77 11.74 22.60
N LYS A 141 14.89 10.43 22.39
CA LYS A 141 14.84 9.84 21.05
C LYS A 141 13.48 10.13 20.39
N GLY A 142 12.37 9.88 21.08
CA GLY A 142 11.03 10.17 20.58
C GLY A 142 10.85 11.63 20.14
N LEU A 143 11.32 12.58 20.96
CA LEU A 143 11.27 14.01 20.64
C LEU A 143 12.14 14.38 19.43
N ILE A 144 13.34 13.83 19.31
CA ILE A 144 14.24 14.07 18.17
C ILE A 144 13.63 13.50 16.89
N ASP A 145 13.16 12.25 16.93
CA ASP A 145 12.52 11.60 15.78
C ASP A 145 11.28 12.38 15.33
N THR A 146 10.47 12.87 16.26
CA THR A 146 9.30 13.71 15.97
C THR A 146 9.72 14.99 15.22
N ALA A 147 10.73 15.69 15.75
CA ALA A 147 11.20 16.95 15.17
C ALA A 147 11.82 16.77 13.78
N LEU A 148 12.52 15.66 13.53
CA LEU A 148 13.19 15.40 12.26
C LEU A 148 12.23 14.80 11.22
N LYS A 149 11.53 13.72 11.57
CA LYS A 149 10.74 12.94 10.60
C LYS A 149 9.47 13.65 10.12
N THR A 150 8.97 14.65 10.85
CA THR A 150 7.83 15.46 10.39
C THR A 150 8.16 16.16 9.06
N ALA A 151 9.42 16.58 8.88
CA ALA A 151 9.87 17.16 7.63
C ALA A 151 9.85 16.13 6.48
N ASP A 152 10.25 14.88 6.76
CA ASP A 152 10.26 13.79 5.77
C ASP A 152 8.84 13.48 5.27
N SER A 153 7.85 13.45 6.19
CA SER A 153 6.46 13.23 5.83
C SER A 153 5.85 14.38 5.02
N GLY A 154 6.11 15.63 5.41
CA GLY A 154 5.71 16.79 4.64
C GLY A 154 6.34 16.78 3.24
N TYR A 155 7.60 16.35 3.15
CA TYR A 155 8.31 16.20 1.89
C TYR A 155 7.76 15.05 1.02
N LEU A 156 7.32 13.93 1.62
CA LEU A 156 6.57 12.89 0.90
C LEU A 156 5.26 13.46 0.34
N THR A 157 4.48 14.17 1.15
CA THR A 157 3.21 14.79 0.70
C THR A 157 3.43 15.72 -0.49
N ARG A 158 4.47 16.56 -0.43
CA ARG A 158 4.87 17.41 -1.55
C ARG A 158 5.15 16.58 -2.81
N ARG A 159 5.97 15.53 -2.73
CA ARG A 159 6.27 14.63 -3.87
C ARG A 159 5.04 13.93 -4.42
N LEU A 160 4.10 13.53 -3.56
CA LEU A 160 2.84 12.93 -3.98
C LEU A 160 2.01 13.94 -4.78
N VAL A 161 1.90 15.18 -4.32
CA VAL A 161 1.20 16.24 -5.08
C VAL A 161 1.89 16.48 -6.41
N ASP A 162 3.22 16.58 -6.44
CA ASP A 162 3.98 16.85 -7.66
C ASP A 162 3.79 15.77 -8.74
N VAL A 163 3.56 14.51 -8.35
CA VAL A 163 3.37 13.40 -9.28
C VAL A 163 1.92 13.26 -9.76
N SER A 164 0.93 13.60 -8.92
CA SER A 164 -0.49 13.36 -9.21
C SER A 164 -1.31 14.61 -9.51
N GLN A 165 -0.76 15.82 -9.33
CA GLN A 165 -1.51 17.07 -9.49
C GLN A 165 -2.23 17.25 -10.83
N ASP A 166 -1.76 16.60 -11.90
CA ASP A 166 -2.32 16.73 -13.25
C ASP A 166 -3.32 15.60 -13.56
N VAL A 167 -3.79 14.89 -12.53
CA VAL A 167 -4.80 13.82 -12.66
C VAL A 167 -6.18 14.37 -12.26
N PHE A 168 -7.05 14.49 -13.25
CA PHE A 168 -8.41 15.00 -13.11
C PHE A 168 -9.44 13.96 -13.55
N THR A 169 -10.69 14.16 -13.13
CA THR A 169 -11.79 13.37 -13.67
C THR A 169 -12.17 13.82 -15.08
N VAL A 170 -12.49 12.84 -15.92
CA VAL A 170 -12.91 13.02 -17.31
C VAL A 170 -14.23 12.30 -17.55
N GLU A 171 -14.87 12.57 -18.68
CA GLU A 171 -16.12 11.91 -19.06
C GLU A 171 -15.94 10.39 -19.23
N ASP A 172 -17.01 9.64 -18.96
CA ASP A 172 -17.00 8.19 -19.12
C ASP A 172 -17.11 7.80 -20.60
N GLU A 173 -16.20 6.96 -21.07
CA GLU A 173 -16.26 6.34 -22.39
C GLU A 173 -16.69 4.87 -22.28
N ALA A 174 -17.62 4.44 -23.13
CA ALA A 174 -18.15 3.07 -23.07
C ALA A 174 -17.08 2.04 -23.44
N GLY A 175 -16.86 1.07 -22.54
CA GLY A 175 -15.88 -0.01 -22.73
C GLY A 175 -14.44 0.41 -22.43
N ASP A 176 -14.22 1.57 -21.82
CA ASP A 176 -12.87 2.07 -21.51
C ASP A 176 -12.18 1.33 -20.36
N ASP A 177 -12.92 0.64 -19.49
CA ASP A 177 -12.39 -0.04 -18.31
C ASP A 177 -12.54 -1.57 -18.43
N GLU A 178 -11.42 -2.30 -18.43
CA GLU A 178 -11.41 -3.77 -18.51
C GLU A 178 -11.75 -4.46 -17.17
N GLY A 179 -11.75 -3.67 -16.09
CA GLY A 179 -12.02 -4.06 -14.71
C GLY A 179 -10.80 -4.56 -13.95
N TYR A 180 -10.81 -4.32 -12.65
CA TYR A 180 -9.83 -4.76 -11.67
C TYR A 180 -10.50 -5.68 -10.65
N THR A 181 -9.98 -6.88 -10.45
CA THR A 181 -10.57 -7.84 -9.51
C THR A 181 -10.12 -7.53 -8.09
N ILE A 182 -11.05 -7.38 -7.14
CA ILE A 182 -10.74 -7.35 -5.70
C ILE A 182 -11.02 -8.74 -5.15
N TYR A 183 -10.03 -9.35 -4.49
CA TYR A 183 -10.16 -10.66 -3.87
C TYR A 183 -10.44 -10.52 -2.37
N ARG A 184 -11.32 -11.37 -1.84
CA ARG A 184 -11.62 -11.43 -0.40
C ARG A 184 -10.40 -11.84 0.42
N SER A 185 -9.50 -12.65 -0.12
CA SER A 185 -8.25 -13.06 0.55
C SER A 185 -7.34 -11.87 0.91
N GLU A 186 -7.47 -10.75 0.22
CA GLU A 186 -6.68 -9.54 0.50
C GLU A 186 -7.10 -8.85 1.81
N THR A 187 -8.26 -9.18 2.37
CA THR A 187 -8.67 -8.69 3.69
C THR A 187 -7.70 -9.15 4.78
N GLU A 188 -7.15 -10.36 4.69
CA GLU A 188 -6.12 -10.84 5.63
C GLU A 188 -4.81 -10.06 5.51
N GLU A 189 -4.48 -9.61 4.29
CA GLU A 189 -3.26 -8.83 4.04
C GLU A 189 -3.40 -7.37 4.48
N THR A 190 -4.53 -6.75 4.14
CA THR A 190 -4.77 -5.32 4.32
C THR A 190 -5.35 -4.96 5.67
N MET A 191 -5.97 -5.92 6.38
CA MET A 191 -6.78 -5.71 7.57
C MET A 191 -8.01 -4.82 7.33
N ILE A 192 -8.52 -4.79 6.09
CA ILE A 192 -9.69 -4.02 5.68
C ILE A 192 -10.76 -4.98 5.15
N ASP A 193 -11.97 -4.85 5.67
CA ASP A 193 -13.11 -5.71 5.28
C ASP A 193 -13.40 -5.63 3.78
N PHE A 194 -13.80 -6.75 3.19
CA PHE A 194 -14.04 -6.87 1.76
C PHE A 194 -15.12 -5.90 1.28
N GLY A 195 -16.25 -5.80 1.99
CA GLY A 195 -17.30 -4.81 1.68
C GLY A 195 -16.83 -3.35 1.72
N ASN A 196 -15.91 -2.98 2.61
CA ASN A 196 -15.40 -1.60 2.71
C ASN A 196 -14.57 -1.20 1.48
N ARG A 197 -13.89 -2.15 0.84
CA ARG A 197 -13.13 -1.91 -0.40
C ARG A 197 -14.00 -1.80 -1.64
N LEU A 198 -15.17 -2.44 -1.61
CA LEU A 198 -16.14 -2.39 -2.71
C LEU A 198 -17.05 -1.16 -2.67
N TYR A 199 -17.33 -0.64 -1.47
CA TYR A 199 -18.23 0.49 -1.28
C TYR A 199 -17.85 1.70 -2.14
N GLY A 200 -18.84 2.23 -2.86
CA GLY A 200 -18.69 3.41 -3.68
C GLY A 200 -17.92 3.19 -4.99
N ARG A 201 -17.73 1.94 -5.41
CA ARG A 201 -17.18 1.55 -6.71
C ARG A 201 -18.28 1.10 -7.67
N TYR A 202 -17.98 1.11 -8.96
CA TYR A 202 -18.85 0.50 -9.96
C TYR A 202 -18.39 -0.93 -10.24
N THR A 203 -19.33 -1.85 -10.41
CA THR A 203 -19.02 -3.20 -10.90
C THR A 203 -18.54 -3.13 -12.34
N ARG A 204 -17.57 -3.98 -12.69
CA ARG A 204 -17.28 -4.27 -14.10
C ARG A 204 -18.08 -5.46 -14.59
N ASP A 205 -18.13 -6.53 -13.81
CA ASP A 205 -18.93 -7.72 -14.09
C ASP A 205 -20.09 -7.81 -13.10
N ALA A 206 -21.23 -8.38 -13.51
CA ALA A 206 -22.35 -8.59 -12.59
C ALA A 206 -21.98 -9.56 -11.47
N VAL A 207 -22.40 -9.25 -10.24
CA VAL A 207 -22.22 -10.11 -9.07
C VAL A 207 -23.51 -10.92 -8.87
N PRO A 208 -23.50 -12.25 -9.11
CA PRO A 208 -24.71 -13.05 -9.13
C PRO A 208 -25.52 -12.93 -7.84
N GLY A 209 -26.79 -12.53 -7.96
CA GLY A 209 -27.71 -12.42 -6.83
C GLY A 209 -27.63 -11.12 -6.04
N HIS A 210 -26.69 -10.21 -6.35
CA HIS A 210 -26.48 -8.97 -5.58
C HIS A 210 -26.60 -7.69 -6.43
N ILE A 211 -25.88 -7.58 -7.54
CA ILE A 211 -25.82 -6.33 -8.33
C ILE A 211 -25.46 -6.61 -9.81
N GLY A 212 -25.98 -5.80 -10.73
CA GLY A 212 -25.76 -5.91 -12.17
C GLY A 212 -24.37 -5.44 -12.63
N GLU A 213 -24.15 -5.49 -13.95
CA GLU A 213 -22.92 -5.00 -14.60
C GLU A 213 -22.93 -3.46 -14.69
N ASN A 214 -21.81 -2.80 -14.43
CA ASN A 214 -21.65 -1.34 -14.52
C ASN A 214 -22.61 -0.56 -13.59
N GLU A 215 -22.91 -1.12 -12.42
CA GLU A 215 -23.77 -0.53 -11.39
C GLU A 215 -22.98 -0.11 -10.15
N LEU A 216 -23.48 0.91 -9.45
CA LEU A 216 -22.83 1.46 -8.26
C LEU A 216 -23.07 0.56 -7.04
N ILE A 217 -21.98 0.15 -6.39
CA ILE A 217 -22.00 -0.63 -5.15
C ILE A 217 -22.30 0.32 -3.98
N THR A 218 -23.56 0.36 -3.54
CA THR A 218 -24.00 1.12 -2.36
C THR A 218 -23.56 0.42 -1.06
N ARG A 219 -23.70 1.10 0.08
CA ARG A 219 -23.36 0.52 1.40
C ARG A 219 -24.17 -0.74 1.70
N GLU A 220 -25.43 -0.75 1.28
CA GLU A 220 -26.35 -1.89 1.46
C GLU A 220 -25.90 -3.09 0.63
N VAL A 221 -25.55 -2.87 -0.65
CA VAL A 221 -25.04 -3.92 -1.54
C VAL A 221 -23.68 -4.43 -1.05
N ALA A 222 -22.76 -3.53 -0.66
CA ALA A 222 -21.46 -3.91 -0.13
C ALA A 222 -21.58 -4.83 1.10
N ASN A 223 -22.48 -4.50 2.04
CA ASN A 223 -22.73 -5.34 3.21
C ASN A 223 -23.38 -6.68 2.85
N ALA A 224 -24.25 -6.71 1.83
CA ALA A 224 -24.87 -7.95 1.36
C ALA A 224 -23.83 -8.90 0.70
N ILE A 225 -22.91 -8.35 -0.10
CA ILE A 225 -21.80 -9.09 -0.70
C ILE A 225 -20.84 -9.58 0.39
N ASP A 226 -20.54 -8.74 1.38
CA ASP A 226 -19.62 -9.08 2.46
C ASP A 226 -20.16 -10.25 3.32
N ALA A 227 -21.47 -10.26 3.58
CA ALA A 227 -22.16 -11.32 4.30
C ALA A 227 -22.29 -12.66 3.54
N ASP A 228 -22.09 -12.65 2.22
CA ASP A 228 -22.13 -13.85 1.38
C ASP A 228 -20.72 -14.44 1.19
N GLU A 229 -20.37 -15.42 2.02
CA GLU A 229 -19.07 -16.11 1.98
C GLU A 229 -18.80 -16.85 0.66
N ALA A 230 -19.82 -17.10 -0.17
CA ALA A 230 -19.64 -17.73 -1.48
C ALA A 230 -18.94 -16.80 -2.48
N ILE A 231 -18.97 -15.49 -2.25
CA ILE A 231 -18.31 -14.51 -3.12
C ILE A 231 -16.88 -14.32 -2.67
N THR A 232 -15.93 -14.89 -3.42
CA THR A 232 -14.49 -14.78 -3.13
C THR A 232 -13.83 -13.60 -3.83
N GLU A 233 -14.46 -13.06 -4.88
CA GLU A 233 -13.91 -11.97 -5.69
C GLU A 233 -15.02 -11.13 -6.34
N VAL A 234 -14.73 -9.86 -6.58
CA VAL A 234 -15.62 -8.95 -7.33
C VAL A 234 -14.77 -8.13 -8.28
N LYS A 235 -15.16 -8.10 -9.56
CA LYS A 235 -14.50 -7.27 -10.58
C LYS A 235 -15.14 -5.89 -10.63
N ILE A 236 -14.36 -4.85 -10.36
CA ILE A 236 -14.80 -3.45 -10.30
C ILE A 236 -14.18 -2.63 -11.43
N GLN A 237 -14.78 -1.49 -11.75
CA GLN A 237 -14.10 -0.42 -12.50
C GLN A 237 -13.13 0.29 -11.55
N SER A 238 -11.91 0.57 -12.01
CA SER A 238 -10.82 1.07 -11.17
C SER A 238 -9.94 2.05 -11.93
N ILE A 239 -9.29 2.94 -11.19
CA ILE A 239 -8.31 3.88 -11.73
C ILE A 239 -7.15 3.14 -12.42
N LEU A 240 -6.83 1.90 -12.00
CA LEU A 240 -5.75 1.11 -12.57
C LEU A 240 -6.11 0.38 -13.87
N SER A 241 -7.39 0.07 -14.09
CA SER A 241 -7.87 -0.74 -15.23
C SER A 241 -8.48 0.06 -16.39
N THR A 242 -8.70 1.37 -16.21
CA THR A 242 -9.12 2.28 -17.29
C THR A 242 -8.03 2.47 -18.35
N ASN A 243 -8.46 2.46 -19.62
CA ASN A 243 -7.62 2.70 -20.79
C ASN A 243 -7.45 4.19 -21.12
N ASN A 244 -8.25 5.07 -20.52
CA ASN A 244 -8.09 6.51 -20.67
C ASN A 244 -6.76 6.95 -20.04
N LEU A 245 -5.88 7.59 -20.82
CA LEU A 245 -4.55 8.02 -20.34
C LEU A 245 -4.48 9.51 -20.02
N GLU A 246 -5.51 10.30 -20.38
CA GLU A 246 -5.55 11.75 -20.16
C GLU A 246 -6.18 12.11 -18.81
N GLY A 247 -6.96 11.22 -18.21
CA GLY A 247 -7.55 11.41 -16.89
C GLY A 247 -8.20 10.15 -16.32
N VAL A 248 -9.06 10.32 -15.32
CA VAL A 248 -9.78 9.23 -14.66
C VAL A 248 -11.27 9.33 -14.99
N PRO A 249 -11.88 8.34 -15.66
CA PRO A 249 -13.34 8.32 -15.82
C PRO A 249 -14.06 8.35 -14.48
N ARG A 250 -15.23 9.00 -14.44
CA ARG A 250 -16.00 9.19 -13.20
C ARG A 250 -16.41 7.84 -12.59
N ARG A 251 -16.80 6.86 -13.40
CA ARG A 251 -17.19 5.51 -12.93
C ARG A 251 -16.01 4.68 -12.42
N SER A 252 -14.83 4.79 -13.06
CA SER A 252 -13.60 4.15 -12.60
C SER A 252 -13.11 4.72 -11.26
N TYR A 253 -13.40 5.99 -10.97
CA TYR A 253 -13.17 6.58 -9.64
C TYR A 253 -14.27 6.19 -8.63
N GLY A 254 -15.54 6.31 -9.06
CA GLY A 254 -16.73 6.07 -8.27
C GLY A 254 -17.15 7.26 -7.41
N ILE A 255 -17.57 6.98 -6.18
CA ILE A 255 -18.03 7.99 -5.22
C ILE A 255 -16.87 8.83 -4.69
N ASP A 256 -17.08 10.14 -4.59
CA ASP A 256 -16.26 11.02 -3.77
C ASP A 256 -16.59 10.83 -2.29
N MET A 257 -15.56 10.48 -1.52
CA MET A 257 -15.68 10.14 -0.09
C MET A 257 -16.08 11.34 0.78
N SER A 258 -15.92 12.57 0.28
CA SER A 258 -16.28 13.78 1.01
C SER A 258 -17.77 14.14 0.88
N THR A 259 -18.37 13.85 -0.28
CA THR A 259 -19.77 14.20 -0.61
C THR A 259 -20.71 12.99 -0.63
N ASN A 260 -20.18 11.75 -0.65
CA ASN A 260 -20.91 10.51 -0.89
C ASN A 260 -21.74 10.50 -2.20
N ARG A 261 -21.35 11.32 -3.17
CA ARG A 261 -21.95 11.37 -4.52
C ARG A 261 -20.93 10.89 -5.56
N LEU A 262 -21.41 10.57 -6.76
CA LEU A 262 -20.51 10.31 -7.88
C LEU A 262 -19.59 11.52 -8.08
N VAL A 263 -18.29 11.30 -8.19
CA VAL A 263 -17.31 12.39 -8.33
C VAL A 263 -17.68 13.32 -9.48
N ASP A 264 -17.49 14.62 -9.31
CA ASP A 264 -17.82 15.62 -10.33
C ASP A 264 -16.82 15.60 -11.50
N PRO A 265 -17.20 16.12 -12.68
CA PRO A 265 -16.28 16.30 -13.81
C PRO A 265 -15.22 17.36 -13.50
N ALA A 266 -14.01 17.20 -14.07
CA ALA A 266 -12.86 18.10 -13.86
C ALA A 266 -12.47 18.30 -12.37
N GLU A 267 -12.66 17.28 -11.55
CA GLU A 267 -12.31 17.26 -10.13
C GLU A 267 -10.82 16.93 -9.96
N PRO A 268 -10.05 17.65 -9.11
CA PRO A 268 -8.63 17.43 -8.88
C PRO A 268 -8.35 16.20 -7.99
N VAL A 269 -8.84 15.03 -8.39
CA VAL A 269 -8.70 13.76 -7.65
C VAL A 269 -7.25 13.38 -7.37
N GLY A 270 -6.32 13.82 -8.22
CA GLY A 270 -4.88 13.70 -8.01
C GLY A 270 -4.37 14.38 -6.74
N VAL A 271 -4.77 15.63 -6.52
CA VAL A 271 -4.38 16.42 -5.33
C VAL A 271 -5.05 15.85 -4.09
N ILE A 272 -6.34 15.50 -4.20
CA ILE A 272 -7.11 14.88 -3.11
C ILE A 272 -6.43 13.58 -2.67
N ALA A 273 -6.04 12.72 -3.63
CA ALA A 273 -5.34 11.48 -3.34
C ALA A 273 -3.98 11.71 -2.65
N ALA A 274 -3.19 12.66 -3.15
CA ALA A 274 -1.89 12.98 -2.56
C ALA A 274 -2.02 13.47 -1.10
N GLN A 275 -3.02 14.29 -0.80
CA GLN A 275 -3.29 14.76 0.56
C GLN A 275 -3.82 13.64 1.45
N SER A 276 -4.75 12.84 0.95
CA SER A 276 -5.37 11.72 1.69
C SER A 276 -4.37 10.61 2.03
N VAL A 277 -3.26 10.51 1.28
CA VAL A 277 -2.15 9.61 1.60
C VAL A 277 -1.08 10.33 2.45
N GLY A 278 -0.77 11.58 2.14
CA GLY A 278 0.32 12.33 2.77
C GLY A 278 0.05 12.76 4.21
N GLU A 279 -1.17 13.24 4.51
CA GLU A 279 -1.55 13.73 5.84
C GLU A 279 -1.56 12.61 6.90
N PRO A 280 -2.14 11.41 6.63
CA PRO A 280 -1.95 10.26 7.49
C PRO A 280 -0.49 9.84 7.61
N GLY A 281 0.34 10.04 6.59
CA GLY A 281 1.79 9.80 6.67
C GLY A 281 2.47 10.65 7.76
N THR A 282 1.98 11.86 8.01
CA THR A 282 2.48 12.72 9.10
C THR A 282 2.04 12.14 10.44
N GLN A 283 0.80 11.66 10.53
CA GLN A 283 0.31 10.92 11.69
C GLN A 283 1.11 9.63 11.93
N LEU A 284 1.54 8.89 10.90
CA LEU A 284 2.37 7.69 11.10
C LEU A 284 3.69 8.04 11.79
N THR A 285 4.26 9.18 11.42
CA THR A 285 5.49 9.69 12.00
C THR A 285 5.28 10.12 13.45
N LEU A 286 4.18 10.82 13.72
CA LEU A 286 3.84 11.35 15.03
C LEU A 286 3.35 10.27 16.00
N ARG A 287 2.54 9.29 15.59
CA ARG A 287 1.99 8.23 16.47
C ARG A 287 3.05 7.24 16.99
N THR A 288 4.21 7.14 16.33
CA THR A 288 5.40 6.49 16.91
C THR A 288 5.80 7.07 18.29
N PHE A 289 5.33 8.28 18.63
CA PHE A 289 5.48 8.95 19.93
C PHE A 289 4.91 8.17 21.12
N HIS A 290 3.74 7.53 20.97
CA HIS A 290 3.06 6.87 22.10
C HIS A 290 3.66 5.50 22.45
N ASN A 291 4.33 4.88 21.47
CA ASN A 291 5.02 3.60 21.64
C ASN A 291 6.55 3.76 21.79
N SER A 292 7.09 4.99 21.71
CA SER A 292 8.53 5.22 21.86
C SER A 292 8.97 4.91 23.29
N GLY A 293 9.65 3.79 23.47
CA GLY A 293 10.10 3.30 24.77
C GLY A 293 9.71 1.85 25.02
N VAL A 294 8.55 1.39 24.56
CA VAL A 294 8.03 0.05 24.89
C VAL A 294 8.41 -0.96 23.81
N ALA A 295 9.04 -2.03 24.24
CA ALA A 295 9.43 -3.21 23.46
C ALA A 295 8.23 -3.91 22.79
N GLY A 296 8.20 -4.02 21.45
CA GLY A 296 7.12 -4.66 20.69
C GLY A 296 7.51 -4.99 19.26
N SER A 297 6.79 -5.94 18.64
CA SER A 297 7.08 -6.56 17.33
C SER A 297 7.40 -5.57 16.21
N ASP A 298 8.28 -5.98 15.33
CA ASP A 298 8.95 -5.24 14.25
C ASP A 298 8.00 -4.69 13.16
N ILE A 299 7.08 -3.80 13.56
CA ILE A 299 6.22 -2.95 12.72
C ILE A 299 6.99 -1.65 12.36
N THR A 300 8.32 -1.64 12.56
CA THR A 300 9.15 -0.44 12.70
C THR A 300 9.39 0.35 11.41
N GLN A 301 8.85 -0.08 10.27
CA GLN A 301 9.11 0.67 9.04
C GLN A 301 8.07 1.71 8.65
N GLY A 302 6.93 1.83 9.35
CA GLY A 302 5.96 2.94 9.24
C GLY A 302 6.04 3.77 7.95
N LEU A 303 6.40 5.05 8.06
CA LEU A 303 6.64 5.92 6.91
C LEU A 303 7.83 5.51 6.02
N PRO A 304 9.03 5.14 6.53
CA PRO A 304 10.15 4.70 5.70
C PRO A 304 9.81 3.61 4.67
N ARG A 305 8.94 2.66 5.01
CA ARG A 305 8.48 1.61 4.08
C ARG A 305 7.55 2.16 3.02
N VAL A 306 6.62 3.04 3.39
CA VAL A 306 5.76 3.73 2.42
C VAL A 306 6.60 4.53 1.43
N GLU A 307 7.64 5.23 1.90
CA GLU A 307 8.59 5.92 1.03
C GLU A 307 9.39 4.97 0.15
N GLU A 308 9.85 3.84 0.69
CA GLU A 308 10.58 2.82 -0.07
C GLU A 308 9.74 2.27 -1.23
N LEU A 309 8.46 2.01 -0.98
CA LEU A 309 7.49 1.54 -1.98
C LEU A 309 7.22 2.61 -3.03
N PHE A 310 6.87 3.84 -2.65
CA PHE A 310 6.57 4.92 -3.60
C PHE A 310 7.80 5.41 -4.37
N GLU A 311 9.01 5.21 -3.86
CA GLU A 311 10.25 5.49 -4.59
C GLU A 311 10.76 4.30 -5.41
N ALA A 312 10.05 3.17 -5.41
CA ALA A 312 10.46 1.92 -6.06
C ALA A 312 11.91 1.53 -5.73
N ARG A 313 12.28 1.63 -4.45
CA ARG A 313 13.63 1.30 -3.97
C ARG A 313 13.76 -0.19 -3.68
N ASN A 314 14.99 -0.69 -3.74
CA ASN A 314 15.29 -2.06 -3.31
C ASN A 314 15.08 -2.18 -1.79
N PRO A 315 14.33 -3.19 -1.32
CA PRO A 315 14.05 -3.34 0.09
C PRO A 315 15.25 -3.83 0.89
N LYS A 316 15.41 -3.32 2.12
CA LYS A 316 16.52 -3.73 3.02
C LYS A 316 16.42 -5.19 3.48
N GLY A 317 15.20 -5.72 3.61
CA GLY A 317 14.91 -7.12 3.95
C GLY A 317 14.26 -7.84 2.79
N GLN A 318 14.94 -7.87 1.64
CA GLN A 318 14.42 -8.47 0.41
C GLN A 318 14.15 -9.97 0.60
N ALA A 319 12.92 -10.39 0.29
CA ALA A 319 12.57 -11.80 0.24
C ALA A 319 13.23 -12.46 -0.98
N TYR A 320 13.66 -13.71 -0.79
CA TYR A 320 14.01 -14.57 -1.91
C TYR A 320 12.73 -14.99 -2.63
N ILE A 321 12.74 -14.93 -3.96
CA ILE A 321 11.61 -15.34 -4.80
C ILE A 321 12.07 -16.36 -5.83
N THR A 322 11.14 -17.18 -6.32
CA THR A 322 11.41 -18.07 -7.45
C THR A 322 11.25 -17.35 -8.79
N GLU A 323 12.03 -17.73 -9.78
CA GLU A 323 11.93 -17.25 -11.17
C GLU A 323 11.20 -18.25 -12.07
N ILE A 324 10.96 -19.46 -11.57
CA ILE A 324 10.35 -20.56 -12.32
C ILE A 324 9.17 -21.16 -11.56
N ALA A 325 8.22 -21.71 -12.30
CA ALA A 325 7.17 -22.55 -11.74
C ALA A 325 7.72 -23.95 -11.45
N GLY A 326 7.26 -24.59 -10.38
CA GLY A 326 7.63 -25.97 -10.10
C GLY A 326 7.32 -26.45 -8.69
N THR A 327 7.80 -27.65 -8.39
CA THR A 327 7.74 -28.24 -7.06
C THR A 327 9.01 -27.88 -6.28
N VAL A 328 8.84 -27.54 -5.01
CA VAL A 328 9.91 -27.13 -4.10
C VAL A 328 10.52 -28.33 -3.40
N ASP A 329 11.84 -28.44 -3.42
CA ASP A 329 12.63 -29.28 -2.51
C ASP A 329 13.47 -28.40 -1.60
N VAL A 330 13.51 -28.71 -0.30
CA VAL A 330 14.27 -27.94 0.70
C VAL A 330 15.18 -28.87 1.50
N TRP A 331 16.46 -28.50 1.63
CA TRP A 331 17.38 -29.17 2.56
C TRP A 331 18.38 -28.17 3.17
N GLU A 332 18.96 -28.54 4.31
CA GLU A 332 20.01 -27.75 4.97
C GLU A 332 21.40 -28.14 4.43
N ASP A 333 22.21 -27.13 4.10
CA ASP A 333 23.62 -27.28 3.75
C ASP A 333 24.47 -26.31 4.59
N GLY A 334 25.03 -26.83 5.69
CA GLY A 334 25.82 -26.04 6.65
C GLY A 334 24.98 -24.97 7.37
N HIS A 335 25.22 -23.70 7.07
CA HIS A 335 24.50 -22.55 7.64
C HIS A 335 23.50 -21.94 6.65
N LYS A 336 23.10 -22.68 5.62
CA LYS A 336 22.18 -22.23 4.57
C LYS A 336 21.06 -23.24 4.35
N TYR A 337 19.90 -22.74 3.99
CA TYR A 337 18.83 -23.50 3.35
C TYR A 337 19.06 -23.49 1.84
N ILE A 338 19.04 -24.67 1.21
CA ILE A 338 18.98 -24.78 -0.24
C ILE A 338 17.53 -25.08 -0.60
N VAL A 339 16.94 -24.15 -1.35
CA VAL A 339 15.59 -24.31 -1.92
C VAL A 339 15.78 -24.56 -3.41
N GLN A 340 15.45 -25.76 -3.88
CA GLN A 340 15.45 -26.10 -5.29
C GLN A 340 14.03 -26.09 -5.81
N VAL A 341 13.78 -25.36 -6.89
CA VAL A 341 12.52 -25.42 -7.62
C VAL A 341 12.74 -26.29 -8.85
N THR A 342 12.01 -27.39 -8.92
CA THR A 342 12.06 -28.35 -10.03
C THR A 342 10.79 -28.16 -10.86
N PRO A 343 10.90 -27.71 -12.13
CA PRO A 343 9.74 -27.59 -13.00
C PRO A 343 8.99 -28.92 -13.12
N GLU A 344 7.66 -28.87 -13.01
CA GLU A 344 6.86 -30.05 -13.32
C GLU A 344 6.97 -30.34 -14.82
N THR A 345 7.12 -31.62 -15.15
CA THR A 345 7.41 -32.16 -16.49
C THR A 345 6.73 -31.41 -17.64
N GLY A 346 7.53 -31.15 -18.68
CA GLY A 346 7.25 -30.25 -19.80
C GLY A 346 5.85 -30.37 -20.42
N ARG A 347 5.28 -29.21 -20.74
CA ARG A 347 4.04 -29.07 -21.53
C ARG A 347 4.16 -29.91 -22.80
N VAL A 348 3.24 -30.86 -22.98
CA VAL A 348 3.09 -31.64 -24.21
C VAL A 348 1.83 -31.21 -24.92
N GLU A 349 1.95 -30.64 -26.11
CA GLU A 349 0.81 -30.21 -26.92
C GLU A 349 0.75 -31.02 -28.22
N ARG A 350 -0.46 -31.44 -28.59
CA ARG A 350 -0.72 -32.25 -29.78
C ARG A 350 -1.47 -31.42 -30.81
N LEU A 351 -0.82 -31.12 -31.92
CA LEU A 351 -1.38 -30.34 -33.03
C LEU A 351 -1.77 -31.29 -34.18
N PRO A 352 -3.05 -31.38 -34.56
CA PRO A 352 -3.46 -32.19 -35.69
C PRO A 352 -2.93 -31.60 -37.01
N LEU A 353 -2.41 -32.46 -37.88
CA LEU A 353 -1.81 -32.03 -39.14
C LEU A 353 -2.86 -31.58 -40.17
N GLU A 354 -4.13 -32.00 -40.05
CA GLU A 354 -5.25 -31.64 -40.95
C GLU A 354 -4.91 -31.66 -42.47
N GLY A 355 -4.03 -32.57 -42.90
CA GLY A 355 -3.58 -32.67 -44.30
C GLY A 355 -2.36 -31.82 -44.68
N ARG A 356 -1.74 -31.10 -43.73
CA ARG A 356 -0.46 -30.38 -43.90
C ARG A 356 0.73 -31.35 -43.85
N THR A 357 1.80 -31.05 -44.59
CA THR A 357 3.05 -31.83 -44.57
C THR A 357 3.99 -31.30 -43.48
N PRO A 358 4.46 -32.16 -42.55
CA PRO A 358 5.42 -31.75 -41.52
C PRO A 358 6.76 -31.35 -42.16
N LEU A 359 7.31 -30.21 -41.75
CA LEU A 359 8.57 -29.67 -42.29
C LEU A 359 9.81 -30.16 -41.52
N LEU A 360 9.61 -30.52 -40.25
CA LEU A 360 10.68 -30.85 -39.30
C LEU A 360 10.77 -32.36 -39.07
N GLN A 361 11.98 -32.85 -38.79
CA GLN A 361 12.22 -34.26 -38.47
C GLN A 361 11.98 -34.52 -36.97
N ASP A 362 11.66 -35.77 -36.63
CA ASP A 362 11.51 -36.19 -35.23
C ASP A 362 12.77 -35.89 -34.43
N GLY A 363 12.60 -35.27 -33.26
CA GLY A 363 13.69 -34.84 -32.38
C GLY A 363 14.24 -33.44 -32.67
N SER A 364 13.62 -32.67 -33.57
CA SER A 364 14.04 -31.28 -33.85
C SER A 364 13.64 -30.32 -32.72
N GLU A 365 14.58 -29.49 -32.26
CA GLU A 365 14.30 -28.38 -31.35
C GLU A 365 13.65 -27.21 -32.13
N VAL A 366 12.57 -26.65 -31.60
CA VAL A 366 11.83 -25.51 -32.16
C VAL A 366 11.66 -24.42 -31.13
N LYS A 367 11.63 -23.18 -31.59
CA LYS A 367 11.28 -22.00 -30.80
C LYS A 367 9.85 -21.54 -31.09
N VAL A 368 9.26 -20.80 -30.17
CA VAL A 368 7.98 -20.10 -30.38
C VAL A 368 8.05 -19.31 -31.70
N GLY A 369 7.11 -19.57 -32.61
CA GLY A 369 7.07 -18.90 -33.92
C GLY A 369 7.65 -19.70 -35.09
N ASP A 370 8.33 -20.83 -34.85
CA ASP A 370 8.86 -21.67 -35.92
C ASP A 370 7.74 -22.44 -36.65
N VAL A 371 7.86 -22.58 -37.97
CA VAL A 371 6.85 -23.26 -38.80
C VAL A 371 7.05 -24.78 -38.73
N LEU A 372 6.05 -25.47 -38.18
CA LEU A 372 6.03 -26.91 -37.98
C LEU A 372 5.53 -27.69 -39.20
N ALA A 373 4.54 -27.13 -39.92
CA ALA A 373 3.97 -27.72 -41.12
C ALA A 373 3.53 -26.65 -42.13
N GLU A 374 3.77 -26.91 -43.41
CA GLU A 374 3.52 -25.96 -44.50
C GLU A 374 2.02 -25.87 -44.85
N ALA A 375 1.59 -24.69 -45.28
CA ALA A 375 0.24 -24.40 -45.74
C ALA A 375 -0.08 -25.09 -47.07
N THR A 376 -1.20 -25.80 -47.16
CA THR A 376 -1.83 -26.12 -48.46
C THR A 376 -2.72 -24.95 -48.91
N GLU A 377 -3.09 -24.88 -50.20
CA GLU A 377 -3.72 -23.70 -50.88
C GLU A 377 -4.88 -22.99 -50.12
N ASP A 378 -5.53 -23.64 -49.15
CA ASP A 378 -6.64 -23.10 -48.35
C ASP A 378 -6.38 -23.01 -46.81
N THR A 379 -5.16 -23.23 -46.30
CA THR A 379 -4.89 -23.25 -44.83
C THR A 379 -3.67 -22.44 -44.38
N LYS A 380 -3.72 -21.86 -43.17
CA LYS A 380 -2.56 -21.18 -42.56
C LYS A 380 -1.47 -22.20 -42.14
N PRO A 381 -0.18 -21.80 -42.16
CA PRO A 381 0.93 -22.64 -41.69
C PRO A 381 0.78 -22.93 -40.19
N LEU A 382 1.19 -24.13 -39.78
CA LEU A 382 1.17 -24.54 -38.37
C LEU A 382 2.44 -24.02 -37.69
N ILE A 383 2.29 -23.25 -36.62
CA ILE A 383 3.40 -22.56 -35.93
C ILE A 383 3.57 -23.13 -34.52
N ALA A 384 4.81 -23.21 -34.03
CA ALA A 384 5.14 -23.64 -32.68
C ALA A 384 4.61 -22.66 -31.62
N PRO A 385 3.72 -23.10 -30.70
CA PRO A 385 3.20 -22.26 -29.62
C PRO A 385 4.19 -22.06 -28.45
N PHE A 386 5.18 -22.95 -28.28
CA PHE A 386 6.21 -22.86 -27.25
C PHE A 386 7.50 -23.58 -27.65
N ASP A 387 8.61 -23.23 -26.99
CA ASP A 387 9.92 -23.85 -27.19
C ASP A 387 9.90 -25.32 -26.77
N GLY A 388 10.38 -26.22 -27.63
CA GLY A 388 10.36 -27.64 -27.32
C GLY A 388 10.98 -28.53 -28.39
N VAL A 389 10.82 -29.83 -28.21
CA VAL A 389 11.24 -30.87 -29.14
C VAL A 389 10.01 -31.42 -29.85
N VAL A 390 10.08 -31.52 -31.17
CA VAL A 390 9.01 -31.99 -32.03
C VAL A 390 9.13 -33.51 -32.26
N GLU A 391 8.03 -34.24 -32.05
CA GLU A 391 7.85 -35.63 -32.49
C GLU A 391 6.62 -35.73 -33.39
N THR A 392 6.76 -36.40 -34.53
CA THR A 392 5.67 -36.63 -35.47
C THR A 392 5.03 -37.99 -35.20
N ALA A 393 3.73 -38.01 -34.91
CA ALA A 393 2.93 -39.23 -34.85
C ALA A 393 1.91 -39.24 -36.00
N GLU A 394 1.38 -40.41 -36.40
CA GLU A 394 0.47 -40.55 -37.55
C GLU A 394 -0.71 -39.56 -37.51
N GLY A 395 -0.59 -38.44 -38.25
CA GLY A 395 -1.60 -37.38 -38.35
C GLY A 395 -1.53 -36.25 -37.31
N THR A 396 -0.55 -36.24 -36.40
CA THR A 396 -0.37 -35.17 -35.38
C THR A 396 1.10 -34.84 -35.13
N ILE A 397 1.43 -33.56 -34.99
CA ILE A 397 2.72 -33.09 -34.45
C ILE A 397 2.58 -32.95 -32.93
N VAL A 398 3.48 -33.58 -32.18
CA VAL A 398 3.59 -33.45 -30.73
C VAL A 398 4.79 -32.55 -30.43
N ILE A 399 4.58 -31.51 -29.62
CA ILE A 399 5.68 -30.68 -29.11
C ILE A 399 5.77 -30.92 -27.62
N ALA A 400 6.93 -31.38 -27.16
CA ALA A 400 7.26 -31.53 -25.76
C ALA A 400 8.21 -30.41 -25.33
N SER A 401 7.84 -29.65 -24.32
CA SER A 401 8.68 -28.57 -23.80
C SER A 401 10.02 -29.13 -23.30
N THR A 402 11.12 -28.49 -23.70
CA THR A 402 12.44 -28.80 -23.17
C THR A 402 12.44 -28.50 -21.67
N ALA A 403 12.64 -29.53 -20.84
CA ALA A 403 12.60 -29.38 -19.40
C ALA A 403 13.60 -28.31 -18.96
N VAL A 404 13.09 -27.22 -18.37
CA VAL A 404 13.93 -26.18 -17.78
C VAL A 404 14.72 -26.81 -16.63
N SER A 405 16.03 -26.54 -16.59
CA SER A 405 16.89 -27.05 -15.51
C SER A 405 16.38 -26.57 -14.14
N PRO A 406 16.40 -27.43 -13.11
CA PRO A 406 16.05 -27.02 -11.75
C PRO A 406 16.89 -25.83 -11.30
N VAL A 407 16.25 -24.83 -10.69
CA VAL A 407 16.94 -23.64 -10.17
C VAL A 407 17.13 -23.81 -8.66
N LYS A 408 18.35 -23.56 -8.19
CA LYS A 408 18.72 -23.63 -6.77
C LYS A 408 18.92 -22.24 -6.20
N TYR A 409 18.26 -21.98 -5.08
CA TYR A 409 18.36 -20.75 -4.29
C TYR A 409 19.12 -21.05 -3.00
N GLU A 410 20.24 -20.36 -2.80
CA GLU A 410 21.02 -20.41 -1.56
C GLU A 410 20.53 -19.34 -0.59
N ILE A 411 19.85 -19.77 0.47
CA ILE A 411 19.21 -18.90 1.45
C ILE A 411 19.95 -18.98 2.78
N PRO A 412 20.32 -17.87 3.43
CA PRO A 412 20.95 -17.90 4.75
C PRO A 412 20.06 -18.60 5.79
N GLY A 413 20.64 -19.42 6.68
CA GLY A 413 19.89 -20.12 7.74
C GLY A 413 19.21 -19.20 8.76
N THR A 414 19.52 -17.91 8.75
CA THR A 414 18.83 -16.88 9.55
C THR A 414 17.51 -16.42 8.92
N ALA A 415 17.27 -16.70 7.64
CA ALA A 415 16.03 -16.34 6.95
C ALA A 415 14.98 -17.42 7.18
N GLN A 416 13.76 -17.00 7.55
CA GLN A 416 12.65 -17.91 7.73
C GLN A 416 12.00 -18.22 6.39
N LEU A 417 11.92 -19.50 6.04
CA LEU A 417 11.26 -19.99 4.84
C LEU A 417 9.72 -19.89 4.98
N VAL A 418 9.06 -19.58 3.87
CA VAL A 418 7.59 -19.57 3.75
C VAL A 418 7.09 -20.82 3.03
N VAL A 419 7.97 -21.47 2.27
CA VAL A 419 7.69 -22.70 1.52
C VAL A 419 8.22 -23.93 2.24
N SER A 420 7.53 -25.05 2.05
CA SER A 420 7.88 -26.39 2.52
C SER A 420 8.23 -27.31 1.34
N ALA A 421 8.94 -28.40 1.63
CA ALA A 421 9.21 -29.42 0.62
C ALA A 421 7.89 -30.04 0.12
N GLY A 422 7.72 -30.10 -1.21
CA GLY A 422 6.50 -30.54 -1.89
C GLY A 422 5.54 -29.42 -2.29
N ASP A 423 5.79 -28.17 -1.86
CA ASP A 423 4.94 -27.04 -2.25
C ASP A 423 5.08 -26.73 -3.75
N ARG A 424 4.00 -26.24 -4.35
CA ARG A 424 3.98 -25.73 -5.72
C ARG A 424 4.12 -24.21 -5.69
N VAL A 425 5.01 -23.70 -6.52
CA VAL A 425 5.29 -22.26 -6.63
C VAL A 425 5.22 -21.81 -8.08
N GLU A 426 4.84 -20.55 -8.29
CA GLU A 426 4.85 -19.84 -9.56
C GLU A 426 5.94 -18.75 -9.59
N PRO A 427 6.38 -18.30 -10.78
CA PRO A 427 7.35 -17.21 -10.90
C PRO A 427 6.93 -15.98 -10.11
N GLY A 428 7.84 -15.47 -9.28
CA GLY A 428 7.63 -14.33 -8.40
C GLY A 428 7.07 -14.68 -7.01
N ASP A 429 6.79 -15.95 -6.71
CA ASP A 429 6.38 -16.37 -5.37
C ASP A 429 7.52 -16.28 -4.35
N ARG A 430 7.15 -15.95 -3.11
CA ARG A 430 8.08 -15.80 -1.98
C ARG A 430 8.56 -17.16 -1.49
N LEU A 431 9.88 -17.31 -1.39
CA LEU A 431 10.53 -18.45 -0.73
C LEU A 431 10.82 -18.16 0.75
N THR A 432 11.06 -16.89 1.09
CA THR A 432 11.34 -16.43 2.47
C THR A 432 10.40 -15.33 2.90
N ILE A 433 10.31 -15.11 4.22
CA ILE A 433 9.72 -13.89 4.78
C ILE A 433 10.57 -12.70 4.32
N GLY A 434 9.91 -11.58 4.05
CA GLY A 434 10.56 -10.33 3.67
C GLY A 434 9.73 -9.51 2.68
N SER A 435 10.33 -8.42 2.24
CA SER A 435 9.75 -7.49 1.29
C SER A 435 10.07 -7.89 -0.15
N LEU A 436 9.10 -7.80 -1.06
CA LEU A 436 9.36 -8.03 -2.49
C LEU A 436 10.05 -6.83 -3.13
N ASN A 437 10.94 -7.11 -4.06
CA ASN A 437 11.48 -6.11 -4.97
C ASN A 437 10.45 -5.86 -6.08
N LEU A 438 10.04 -4.60 -6.27
CA LEU A 438 8.99 -4.26 -7.22
C LEU A 438 9.40 -4.47 -8.68
N HIS A 439 10.69 -4.31 -9.01
CA HIS A 439 11.18 -4.54 -10.37
C HIS A 439 11.22 -6.03 -10.72
N ASP A 440 11.62 -6.88 -9.78
CA ASP A 440 11.59 -8.32 -9.98
C ASP A 440 10.13 -8.82 -10.05
N LEU A 441 9.25 -8.28 -9.21
CA LEU A 441 7.83 -8.60 -9.23
C LEU A 441 7.18 -8.19 -10.57
N MET A 442 7.50 -7.02 -11.10
CA MET A 442 6.99 -6.57 -12.39
C MET A 442 7.51 -7.44 -13.54
N ARG A 443 8.78 -7.87 -13.48
CA ARG A 443 9.37 -8.76 -14.48
C ARG A 443 8.70 -10.15 -14.48
N LEU A 444 8.37 -10.68 -13.30
CA LEU A 444 7.93 -12.07 -13.14
C LEU A 444 6.40 -12.23 -13.15
N LYS A 445 5.65 -11.31 -12.52
CA LYS A 445 4.18 -11.37 -12.40
C LYS A 445 3.43 -10.27 -13.17
N GLY A 446 4.16 -9.32 -13.77
CA GLY A 446 3.56 -8.24 -14.54
C GLY A 446 3.12 -7.02 -13.72
N THR A 447 2.48 -6.07 -14.41
CA THR A 447 2.09 -4.76 -13.87
C THR A 447 1.02 -4.86 -12.80
N GLU A 448 -0.09 -5.56 -13.08
CA GLU A 448 -1.25 -5.61 -12.17
C GLU A 448 -0.87 -6.20 -10.80
N ALA A 449 -0.13 -7.32 -10.80
CA ALA A 449 0.34 -7.95 -9.56
C ALA A 449 1.27 -7.02 -8.76
N THR A 450 2.11 -6.24 -9.44
CA THR A 450 2.99 -5.26 -8.79
C THR A 450 2.20 -4.10 -8.21
N GLN A 451 1.21 -3.57 -8.94
CA GLN A 451 0.34 -2.51 -8.47
C GLN A 451 -0.45 -2.95 -7.22
N ARG A 452 -1.04 -4.15 -7.28
CA ARG A 452 -1.76 -4.80 -6.16
C ARG A 452 -0.88 -4.92 -4.92
N TYR A 453 0.35 -5.39 -5.10
CA TYR A 453 1.31 -5.52 -4.01
C TYR A 453 1.65 -4.18 -3.35
N ILE A 454 1.86 -3.12 -4.14
CA ILE A 454 2.13 -1.78 -3.60
C ILE A 454 0.93 -1.27 -2.79
N ILE A 455 -0.30 -1.41 -3.33
CA ILE A 455 -1.52 -0.97 -2.66
C ILE A 455 -1.71 -1.73 -1.35
N ASN A 456 -1.69 -3.07 -1.37
CA ASN A 456 -1.95 -3.88 -0.18
C ASN A 456 -0.93 -3.61 0.92
N GLU A 457 0.35 -3.50 0.57
CA GLU A 457 1.41 -3.25 1.55
C GLU A 457 1.27 -1.85 2.18
N VAL A 458 0.94 -0.82 1.39
CA VAL A 458 0.70 0.54 1.92
C VAL A 458 -0.56 0.59 2.78
N LEU A 459 -1.66 -0.03 2.35
CA LEU A 459 -2.90 -0.13 3.12
C LEU A 459 -2.65 -0.82 4.47
N ARG A 460 -1.94 -1.95 4.46
CA ARG A 460 -1.58 -2.69 5.68
C ARG A 460 -0.82 -1.82 6.67
N ILE A 461 0.11 -0.97 6.20
CA ILE A 461 0.88 -0.07 7.05
C ILE A 461 -0.01 1.01 7.68
N TYR A 462 -0.92 1.60 6.90
CA TYR A 462 -1.87 2.58 7.42
C TYR A 462 -2.88 1.96 8.39
N ALA A 463 -3.48 0.82 8.03
CA ALA A 463 -4.43 0.08 8.83
C ALA A 463 -3.82 -0.41 10.17
N ALA A 464 -2.57 -0.89 10.15
CA ALA A 464 -1.84 -1.26 11.37
C ALA A 464 -1.70 -0.11 12.38
N GLN A 465 -1.85 1.14 11.93
CA GLN A 465 -1.80 2.34 12.75
C GLN A 465 -3.18 2.98 12.99
N GLY A 466 -4.26 2.28 12.61
CA GLY A 466 -5.64 2.74 12.75
C GLY A 466 -5.91 3.98 11.90
N GLN A 467 -5.39 4.00 10.67
CA GLN A 467 -5.70 5.00 9.65
C GLN A 467 -6.34 4.29 8.46
N ASP A 468 -7.59 4.62 8.17
CA ASP A 468 -8.32 4.04 7.05
C ASP A 468 -8.16 4.95 5.82
N VAL A 469 -7.27 4.55 4.91
CA VAL A 469 -7.07 5.24 3.64
C VAL A 469 -7.81 4.49 2.54
N ALA A 470 -8.65 5.19 1.76
CA ALA A 470 -9.33 4.56 0.64
C ALA A 470 -8.35 4.14 -0.46
N ASP A 471 -8.53 2.94 -0.98
CA ASP A 471 -7.70 2.35 -2.05
C ASP A 471 -7.64 3.21 -3.32
N LYS A 472 -8.73 3.90 -3.69
CA LYS A 472 -8.76 4.84 -4.84
C LYS A 472 -7.66 5.88 -4.82
N HIS A 473 -7.31 6.37 -3.64
CA HIS A 473 -6.26 7.39 -3.51
C HIS A 473 -4.89 6.77 -3.80
N LEU A 474 -4.65 5.53 -3.34
CA LEU A 474 -3.41 4.81 -3.65
C LEU A 474 -3.35 4.39 -5.12
N GLU A 475 -4.47 3.96 -5.71
CA GLU A 475 -4.54 3.62 -7.13
C GLU A 475 -4.11 4.79 -8.02
N ILE A 476 -4.48 6.03 -7.69
CA ILE A 476 -4.05 7.23 -8.41
C ILE A 476 -2.52 7.39 -8.36
N ILE A 477 -1.92 7.27 -7.17
CA ILE A 477 -0.47 7.40 -7.01
C ILE A 477 0.26 6.26 -7.74
N VAL A 478 -0.22 5.03 -7.56
CA VAL A 478 0.36 3.84 -8.18
C VAL A 478 0.23 3.93 -9.70
N ARG A 479 -0.91 4.36 -10.25
CA ARG A 479 -1.06 4.62 -11.69
C ARG A 479 0.03 5.55 -12.23
N GLN A 480 0.37 6.60 -11.47
CA GLN A 480 1.44 7.51 -11.87
C GLN A 480 2.84 6.89 -11.83
N MET A 481 3.12 5.96 -10.91
CA MET A 481 4.40 5.22 -10.90
C MET A 481 4.64 4.40 -12.18
N PHE A 482 3.57 4.03 -12.88
CA PHE A 482 3.58 3.26 -14.12
C PHE A 482 3.27 4.11 -15.37
N SER A 483 3.22 5.45 -15.26
CA SER A 483 2.78 6.34 -16.35
C SER A 483 3.87 6.68 -17.37
N ARG A 484 5.09 6.15 -17.21
CA ARG A 484 6.24 6.42 -18.08
C ARG A 484 6.64 5.19 -18.89
N VAL A 485 7.09 5.45 -20.10
CA VAL A 485 7.58 4.42 -21.03
C VAL A 485 8.93 4.83 -21.57
N GLN A 486 9.78 3.85 -21.87
CA GLN A 486 11.04 4.05 -22.59
C GLN A 486 10.85 3.66 -24.05
N ILE A 487 11.24 4.52 -24.97
CA ILE A 487 11.18 4.24 -26.41
C ILE A 487 12.27 3.24 -26.78
N GLU A 488 11.87 2.12 -27.37
CA GLU A 488 12.78 1.09 -27.89
C GLU A 488 13.07 1.34 -29.37
N ASP A 489 12.01 1.55 -30.16
CA ASP A 489 12.09 1.92 -31.56
C ASP A 489 11.21 3.15 -31.82
N PRO A 490 11.77 4.28 -32.29
CA PRO A 490 10.95 5.46 -32.57
C PRO A 490 10.03 5.30 -33.79
N GLY A 491 10.24 4.33 -34.68
CA GLY A 491 9.49 4.24 -35.95
C GLY A 491 9.52 5.56 -36.71
N ASP A 492 8.36 6.01 -37.20
CA ASP A 492 8.18 7.30 -37.88
C ASP A 492 7.77 8.46 -36.93
N SER A 493 7.89 8.26 -35.61
CA SER A 493 7.47 9.24 -34.60
C SER A 493 8.47 10.39 -34.41
N GLU A 494 8.08 11.36 -33.57
CA GLU A 494 8.95 12.46 -33.13
C GLU A 494 9.93 12.07 -32.01
N PHE A 495 9.89 10.82 -31.53
CA PHE A 495 10.69 10.38 -30.38
C PHE A 495 12.08 9.92 -30.79
N VAL A 496 12.98 9.83 -29.81
CA VAL A 496 14.32 9.25 -29.97
C VAL A 496 14.41 7.94 -29.20
N MET A 497 15.15 6.97 -29.74
CA MET A 497 15.48 5.72 -29.05
C MET A 497 16.10 6.01 -27.67
N GLY A 498 15.53 5.41 -26.63
CA GLY A 498 15.93 5.60 -25.24
C GLY A 498 15.24 6.76 -24.51
N ASP A 499 14.42 7.57 -25.18
CA ASP A 499 13.65 8.63 -24.53
C ASP A 499 12.69 8.06 -23.49
N ILE A 500 12.57 8.76 -22.35
CA ILE A 500 11.56 8.49 -21.33
C ILE A 500 10.46 9.54 -21.45
N VAL A 501 9.25 9.10 -21.79
CA VAL A 501 8.09 9.95 -22.06
C VAL A 501 6.83 9.39 -21.39
N SER A 502 5.76 10.19 -21.31
CA SER A 502 4.48 9.71 -20.79
C SER A 502 3.84 8.69 -21.73
N LYS A 503 3.24 7.64 -21.15
CA LYS A 503 2.48 6.62 -21.89
C LYS A 503 1.38 7.27 -22.74
N ALA A 504 0.68 8.27 -22.18
CA ALA A 504 -0.36 9.04 -22.86
C ALA A 504 0.14 9.66 -24.17
N ARG A 505 1.30 10.33 -24.14
CA ARG A 505 1.87 10.99 -25.32
C ARG A 505 2.24 9.99 -26.41
N VAL A 506 2.84 8.84 -26.06
CA VAL A 506 3.25 7.84 -27.05
C VAL A 506 2.04 7.14 -27.67
N VAL A 507 1.05 6.79 -26.86
CA VAL A 507 -0.19 6.18 -27.36
C VAL A 507 -0.93 7.13 -28.30
N ARG A 508 -1.01 8.42 -27.97
CA ARG A 508 -1.61 9.44 -28.85
C ARG A 508 -0.85 9.59 -30.16
N ALA A 509 0.49 9.71 -30.10
CA ALA A 509 1.33 9.78 -31.29
C ALA A 509 1.17 8.54 -32.18
N ASN A 510 1.13 7.34 -31.59
CA ASN A 510 0.94 6.11 -32.33
C ASN A 510 -0.43 6.03 -32.99
N LYS A 511 -1.51 6.50 -32.33
CA LYS A 511 -2.84 6.59 -32.96
C LYS A 511 -2.80 7.46 -34.22
N GLU A 512 -2.10 8.61 -34.17
CA GLU A 512 -1.94 9.51 -35.32
C GLU A 512 -1.09 8.89 -36.45
N LEU A 513 0.00 8.21 -36.11
CA LEU A 513 0.87 7.53 -37.08
C LEU A 513 0.15 6.38 -37.80
N VAL A 514 -0.57 5.54 -37.05
CA VAL A 514 -1.35 4.44 -37.62
C VAL A 514 -2.45 4.97 -38.55
N ALA A 515 -3.13 6.05 -38.16
CA ALA A 515 -4.11 6.71 -39.03
C ALA A 515 -3.49 7.27 -40.32
N ALA A 516 -2.22 7.67 -40.27
CA ALA A 516 -1.45 8.12 -41.43
C ALA A 516 -0.76 6.97 -42.21
N GLY A 517 -0.93 5.71 -41.79
CA GLY A 517 -0.29 4.54 -42.42
C GLY A 517 1.23 4.46 -42.22
N LYS A 518 1.74 5.10 -41.16
CA LYS A 518 3.16 5.14 -40.79
C LYS A 518 3.50 4.12 -39.71
N GLU A 519 4.80 3.88 -39.50
CA GLU A 519 5.28 2.93 -38.49
C GLU A 519 5.15 3.54 -37.06
N PRO A 520 4.40 2.90 -36.14
CA PRO A 520 4.26 3.39 -34.77
C PRO A 520 5.52 3.16 -33.94
N ALA A 521 5.72 3.96 -32.91
CA ALA A 521 6.83 3.78 -31.98
C ALA A 521 6.62 2.57 -31.06
N GLN A 522 7.66 1.78 -30.86
CA GLN A 522 7.70 0.68 -29.89
C GLN A 522 8.31 1.17 -28.56
N TYR A 523 7.75 0.71 -27.44
CA TYR A 523 8.14 1.17 -26.12
C TYR A 523 7.94 0.11 -25.06
N THR A 524 8.73 0.17 -24.00
CA THR A 524 8.60 -0.66 -22.80
C THR A 524 8.12 0.17 -21.62
N GLN A 525 7.15 -0.35 -20.88
CA GLN A 525 6.60 0.31 -19.70
C GLN A 525 7.62 0.27 -18.55
N LEU A 526 7.80 1.42 -17.89
CA LEU A 526 8.70 1.55 -16.76
C LEU A 526 7.92 1.63 -15.44
N LEU A 527 8.49 1.03 -14.40
CA LEU A 527 8.17 1.34 -13.00
C LEU A 527 9.18 2.36 -12.49
N LEU A 528 8.70 3.55 -12.12
CA LEU A 528 9.54 4.62 -11.58
C LEU A 528 8.98 5.12 -10.24
N GLY A 529 9.88 5.46 -9.33
CA GLY A 529 9.52 6.15 -8.10
C GLY A 529 8.95 7.54 -8.36
N ILE A 530 8.08 8.02 -7.47
CA ILE A 530 7.33 9.29 -7.61
C ILE A 530 8.24 10.50 -7.87
N THR A 531 9.45 10.54 -7.29
CA THR A 531 10.42 11.62 -7.54
C THR A 531 10.89 11.62 -8.99
N LYS A 532 11.20 10.44 -9.55
CA LYS A 532 11.62 10.32 -10.95
C LYS A 532 10.49 10.66 -11.90
N VAL A 533 9.26 10.19 -11.64
CA VAL A 533 8.10 10.49 -12.49
C VAL A 533 7.85 12.00 -12.59
N SER A 534 8.00 12.73 -11.48
CA SER A 534 7.82 14.18 -11.41
C SER A 534 8.87 14.97 -12.21
N ILE A 535 10.12 14.50 -12.26
CA ILE A 535 11.20 15.11 -13.06
C ILE A 535 10.90 14.95 -14.57
N TRP A 536 10.33 13.82 -14.96
CA TRP A 536 9.96 13.50 -16.35
C TRP A 536 8.50 13.89 -16.65
N SER A 537 8.03 15.03 -16.16
CA SER A 537 6.72 15.57 -16.54
C SER A 537 6.71 16.07 -17.99
N ASP A 538 5.53 16.05 -18.62
CA ASP A 538 5.32 16.62 -19.95
C ASP A 538 5.42 18.15 -19.94
N SER A 539 5.04 18.79 -18.83
CA SER A 539 5.29 20.22 -18.60
C SER A 539 6.71 20.43 -18.07
N TRP A 540 7.50 21.18 -18.85
CA TRP A 540 8.81 21.61 -18.37
C TRP A 540 8.69 22.70 -17.30
N LEU A 541 7.64 23.52 -17.32
CA LEU A 541 7.43 24.58 -16.34
C LEU A 541 7.11 24.00 -14.96
N SER A 542 6.25 22.98 -14.90
CA SER A 542 5.97 22.24 -13.67
C SER A 542 7.20 21.46 -13.19
N ALA A 543 7.90 20.74 -14.07
CA ALA A 543 9.13 20.02 -13.70
C ALA A 543 10.21 20.97 -13.14
N ALA A 544 10.41 22.14 -13.75
CA ALA A 544 11.43 23.11 -13.33
C ALA A 544 11.19 23.70 -11.93
N SER A 545 9.93 23.74 -11.48
CA SER A 545 9.55 24.22 -10.14
C SER A 545 9.83 23.20 -9.02
N PHE A 546 10.00 21.93 -9.37
CA PHE A 546 10.17 20.84 -8.40
C PHE A 546 11.63 20.67 -7.99
N GLN A 547 12.47 20.15 -8.90
CA GLN A 547 13.89 19.85 -8.71
C GLN A 547 14.68 19.98 -10.02
N ASP A 548 16.01 20.05 -9.91
CA ASP A 548 16.92 20.08 -11.07
C ASP A 548 16.61 21.20 -12.11
N THR A 549 16.13 22.35 -11.64
CA THR A 549 15.66 23.47 -12.47
C THR A 549 16.59 23.80 -13.64
N THR A 550 17.90 23.91 -13.39
CA THR A 550 18.90 24.21 -14.44
C THR A 550 18.91 23.17 -15.55
N ARG A 551 18.86 21.87 -15.20
CA ARG A 551 18.87 20.77 -16.17
C ARG A 551 17.58 20.76 -16.98
N VAL A 552 16.44 20.95 -16.34
CA VAL A 552 15.12 21.00 -17.01
C VAL A 552 15.06 22.16 -18.00
N LEU A 553 15.50 23.36 -17.59
CA LEU A 553 15.50 24.54 -18.45
C LEU A 553 16.46 24.42 -19.63
N ILE A 554 17.68 23.90 -19.42
CA ILE A 554 18.63 23.66 -20.52
C ILE A 554 18.03 22.68 -21.52
N SER A 555 17.48 21.55 -21.06
CA SER A 555 16.85 20.55 -21.93
C SER A 555 15.67 21.14 -22.72
N ALA A 556 14.80 21.90 -22.06
CA ALA A 556 13.66 22.54 -22.72
C ALA A 556 14.12 23.56 -23.78
N ALA A 557 15.14 24.36 -23.48
CA ALA A 557 15.70 25.34 -24.42
C ALA A 557 16.39 24.68 -25.61
N THR A 558 17.18 23.63 -25.40
CA THR A 558 17.87 22.91 -26.49
C THR A 558 16.91 22.17 -27.41
N SER A 559 15.80 21.65 -26.86
CA SER A 559 14.79 20.91 -27.63
C SER A 559 13.68 21.80 -28.19
N GLY A 560 13.68 23.10 -27.90
CA GLY A 560 12.62 24.03 -28.33
C GLY A 560 11.24 23.66 -27.79
N ARG A 561 11.16 23.10 -26.58
CA ARG A 561 9.93 22.54 -26.01
C ARG A 561 8.93 23.67 -25.66
N ALA A 562 7.71 23.57 -26.17
CA ALA A 562 6.62 24.47 -25.82
C ALA A 562 5.73 23.85 -24.72
N ASP A 563 5.43 24.62 -23.68
CA ASP A 563 4.50 24.18 -22.62
C ASP A 563 3.06 24.51 -23.01
N ARG A 564 2.14 23.55 -22.84
CA ARG A 564 0.73 23.69 -23.22
C ARG A 564 -0.19 24.03 -22.04
N LEU A 565 0.33 24.13 -20.81
CA LEU A 565 -0.41 24.58 -19.64
C LEU A 565 -1.67 23.75 -19.33
N HIS A 566 -1.58 22.43 -19.48
CA HIS A 566 -2.71 21.53 -19.20
C HIS A 566 -2.89 21.22 -17.72
N GLY A 567 -1.85 21.41 -16.90
CA GLY A 567 -1.84 21.05 -15.49
C GLY A 567 -2.25 22.19 -14.55
N LEU A 568 -2.24 21.90 -13.25
CA LEU A 568 -2.53 22.90 -12.23
C LEU A 568 -1.37 23.89 -12.08
N LYS A 569 -0.15 23.36 -11.96
CA LYS A 569 0.99 24.14 -11.48
C LYS A 569 1.44 25.19 -12.49
N GLU A 570 1.40 24.89 -13.78
CA GLU A 570 1.80 25.85 -14.82
C GLU A 570 0.85 27.04 -14.84
N ASN A 571 -0.46 26.79 -14.68
CA ASN A 571 -1.46 27.84 -14.62
C ASN A 571 -1.31 28.69 -13.35
N VAL A 572 -1.02 28.07 -12.20
CA VAL A 572 -0.71 28.81 -10.96
C VAL A 572 0.53 29.69 -11.13
N ILE A 573 1.62 29.16 -11.71
CA ILE A 573 2.87 29.90 -11.92
C ILE A 573 2.65 31.13 -12.82
N ILE A 574 1.84 30.99 -13.87
CA ILE A 574 1.57 32.08 -14.83
C ILE A 574 0.45 33.02 -14.34
N GLY A 575 -0.32 32.64 -13.32
CA GLY A 575 -1.43 33.42 -12.78
C GLY A 575 -2.72 33.31 -13.61
N ARG A 576 -2.96 32.15 -14.24
CA ARG A 576 -4.22 31.81 -14.93
C ARG A 576 -5.14 31.01 -14.01
N LYS A 577 -6.42 30.91 -14.39
CA LYS A 577 -7.34 29.96 -13.77
C LYS A 577 -6.83 28.54 -13.98
N ILE A 578 -6.88 27.72 -12.94
CA ILE A 578 -6.53 26.30 -13.00
C ILE A 578 -7.61 25.52 -13.78
N PRO A 579 -7.26 24.46 -14.51
CA PRO A 579 -8.19 23.73 -15.39
C PRO A 579 -9.04 22.68 -14.64
N VAL A 580 -9.53 23.02 -13.45
CA VAL A 580 -10.36 22.14 -12.60
C VAL A 580 -11.48 22.94 -11.93
N GLY A 581 -12.53 22.24 -11.48
CA GLY A 581 -13.69 22.85 -10.80
C GLY A 581 -14.24 24.06 -11.57
N THR A 582 -14.42 25.19 -10.88
CA THR A 582 -14.92 26.45 -11.46
C THR A 582 -14.00 27.10 -12.52
N GLY A 583 -12.77 26.59 -12.66
CA GLY A 583 -11.84 27.02 -13.70
C GLY A 583 -11.97 26.26 -15.01
N ALA A 584 -12.52 25.04 -14.96
CA ALA A 584 -12.87 24.23 -16.13
C ALA A 584 -14.35 24.38 -16.51
N ILE A 585 -15.23 24.45 -15.51
CA ILE A 585 -16.69 24.52 -15.67
C ILE A 585 -17.14 25.90 -15.23
N ALA A 586 -17.85 26.62 -16.10
CA ALA A 586 -18.47 27.87 -15.72
C ALA A 586 -19.61 27.58 -14.72
N LEU A 587 -19.65 28.34 -13.62
CA LEU A 587 -20.80 28.31 -12.71
C LEU A 587 -22.04 28.73 -13.51
N ASN A 588 -23.06 27.87 -13.55
CA ASN A 588 -24.37 28.28 -14.06
C ASN A 588 -24.97 29.26 -13.03
N GLU A 589 -25.29 30.48 -13.45
CA GLU A 589 -25.92 31.50 -12.59
C GLU A 589 -27.33 31.08 -12.09
N ASP A 590 -27.88 29.97 -12.60
CA ASP A 590 -29.22 29.46 -12.25
C ASP A 590 -29.21 28.25 -11.29
N GLU A 591 -28.04 27.74 -10.88
CA GLU A 591 -27.88 26.62 -9.92
C GLU A 591 -27.34 27.10 -8.55
N ASP A 592 -27.83 28.24 -8.07
CA ASP A 592 -27.62 28.71 -6.69
C ASP A 592 -28.53 27.91 -5.72
N ASN A 593 -28.25 26.62 -5.59
CA ASN A 593 -28.61 25.84 -4.40
C ASN A 593 -27.41 24.96 -4.07
N SER A 594 -26.33 25.57 -3.60
CA SER A 594 -25.28 24.78 -2.98
C SER A 594 -25.85 24.22 -1.65
N PRO A 595 -25.43 23.01 -1.22
CA PRO A 595 -25.80 22.50 0.10
C PRO A 595 -25.39 23.43 1.25
N ALA A 596 -24.43 24.35 1.02
CA ALA A 596 -24.03 25.37 1.98
C ALA A 596 -25.05 26.50 2.08
N ASP A 597 -25.77 26.81 1.00
CA ASP A 597 -26.83 27.82 0.98
C ASP A 597 -28.12 27.26 1.60
N GLU A 598 -28.46 25.98 1.34
CA GLU A 598 -29.53 25.27 2.08
C GLU A 598 -29.24 25.23 3.58
N TYR A 599 -27.99 24.95 4.00
CA TYR A 599 -27.62 24.98 5.42
C TYR A 599 -27.66 26.39 6.02
N ALA A 600 -27.33 27.43 5.27
CA ALA A 600 -27.38 28.81 5.74
C ALA A 600 -28.83 29.28 5.92
N GLU A 601 -29.72 28.94 4.97
CA GLU A 601 -31.15 29.23 5.06
C GLU A 601 -31.82 28.44 6.20
N ASP A 602 -31.46 27.17 6.40
CA ASP A 602 -31.97 26.35 7.50
C ASP A 602 -31.54 26.92 8.86
N VAL A 603 -30.29 27.37 9.01
CA VAL A 603 -29.79 27.98 10.25
C VAL A 603 -30.40 29.36 10.50
N GLU A 604 -30.66 30.17 9.47
CA GLU A 604 -31.39 31.44 9.61
C GLU A 604 -32.88 31.21 9.94
N SER A 605 -33.48 30.15 9.42
CA SER A 605 -34.87 29.78 9.72
C SER A 605 -35.03 29.28 11.17
N GLU A 606 -34.13 28.43 11.65
CA GLU A 606 -34.12 27.96 13.04
C GLU A 606 -33.75 29.06 14.04
N ALA A 607 -32.87 30.00 13.67
CA ALA A 607 -32.54 31.15 14.51
C ALA A 607 -33.72 32.12 14.69
N ASN A 608 -34.55 32.28 13.66
CA ASN A 608 -35.74 33.13 13.70
C ASN A 608 -36.92 32.50 14.48
N ASP A 609 -36.96 31.18 14.63
CA ASP A 609 -37.97 30.46 15.43
C ASP A 609 -37.63 30.41 16.94
N ILE A 610 -36.44 30.83 17.36
CA ILE A 610 -35.98 30.80 18.77
C ILE A 610 -36.37 32.06 19.57
N THR A 611 -37.14 33.01 19.00
CA THR A 611 -37.77 34.10 19.76
C THR A 611 -39.19 34.36 19.24
N PRO A 612 -40.26 34.38 20.06
CA PRO A 612 -40.32 34.99 21.41
C PRO A 612 -41.06 34.16 22.49
N ASP A 613 -40.69 34.35 23.76
CA ASP A 613 -41.62 34.42 24.92
C ASP A 613 -40.84 34.54 26.24
N VAL A 614 -40.04 35.60 26.35
CA VAL A 614 -39.59 36.10 27.66
C VAL A 614 -39.92 37.57 27.71
N ASP A 615 -41.21 37.87 27.85
CA ASP A 615 -41.70 38.97 28.67
C ASP A 615 -43.23 38.92 28.73
N SER A 616 -43.78 38.42 29.85
CA SER A 616 -44.78 39.13 30.65
C SER A 616 -45.41 38.24 31.75
N GLU A 617 -45.49 38.84 32.95
CA GLU A 617 -46.39 38.55 34.08
C GLU A 617 -45.92 37.64 35.25
N SER A 618 -45.78 38.34 36.39
CA SER A 618 -45.87 37.96 37.82
C SER A 618 -44.77 37.14 38.49
#